data_AF-A0A4R9M4Q3-F1
#
_entry.id   AF-A0A4R9M4Q3-F1
#
_cell.length_a   1.000
_cell.length_b   1.000
_cell.length_c   1.000
_cell.angle_alpha   90.00
_cell.angle_beta   90.00
_cell.angle_gamma   90.00
#
_symmetry.space_group_name_H-M   'P 1'
#
loop_
_entity.id
_entity.type
_entity.pdbx_description
1 polymer ?
#
loop_
_entity_poly.entity_id
_entity_poly.type
_entity_poly.pdbx_seq_one_letter_code
_entity_poly.pdbx_strand_id
1 'polypeptide(L)'
;MSTIPFTNTTGDGQVPEVNPDATTDYFLITDYNQDKSYLQSKMVEIVQMMSYETSNALQILYGGEVSDAGSGRINISEGAGIGRDLSGRPRLVSIPSLTNISMPSGYVNDTQLWVVLKYKETSASASRQHFNGTTYIYQNLDSYVGNDNIDLIFTSSNPSGNELLLGSFKMNGTTYTDLKERSSEWVTNSASLKRSIDYSKQPGEIFSIDGLVTENFVFNPSTPRTYFPAICLSTIDIYRNLNGANPSPLINQLLSVKLSYLTGKSGEVSSWSVTVSGSNITFPNNVSANAILAALAEDVVVHGGSYSNWRTVTIAGTNYAITNINLVTRVVTVTGTPATGTQTAEFYPHAVPGSSTTAREFEVSGKTIISGNDPDGYFISGLRTRGFMQGHRHRFQSATSSGSTDPRIAAFGNDIIGLFADLNVLDPISDGTNGTPRTRKTTHSPAVSGMLYKWVGAN
;
A
#
# COMPACT_ATOMS: atom_id res chain seq x y z
N MET A 1 -2.61 -56.46 -24.95
CA MET A 1 -1.78 -55.72 -23.99
C MET A 1 -2.48 -55.77 -22.64
N SER A 2 -1.85 -56.37 -21.64
CA SER A 2 -2.39 -56.46 -20.28
C SER A 2 -2.00 -55.19 -19.52
N THR A 3 -2.96 -54.32 -19.22
CA THR A 3 -2.75 -53.14 -18.36
C THR A 3 -2.93 -53.56 -16.91
N ILE A 4 -1.82 -53.59 -16.16
CA ILE A 4 -1.86 -53.78 -14.70
C ILE A 4 -2.30 -52.43 -14.09
N PRO A 5 -3.32 -52.38 -13.22
CA PRO A 5 -3.71 -51.15 -12.55
C PRO A 5 -2.63 -50.77 -11.53
N PHE A 6 -2.20 -49.51 -11.54
CA PHE A 6 -1.32 -48.98 -10.50
C PHE A 6 -2.11 -48.72 -9.22
N THR A 7 -1.73 -49.37 -8.12
CA THR A 7 -2.12 -48.96 -6.77
C THR A 7 -1.24 -47.78 -6.34
N ASN A 8 -1.84 -46.59 -6.25
CA ASN A 8 -1.18 -45.40 -5.76
C ASN A 8 -1.15 -45.40 -4.23
N THR A 9 -0.09 -45.95 -3.63
CA THR A 9 0.19 -45.79 -2.19
C THR A 9 1.28 -44.74 -2.01
N THR A 10 0.89 -43.52 -1.60
CA THR A 10 1.78 -42.53 -1.00
C THR A 10 1.60 -42.53 0.53
N GLY A 11 2.59 -41.99 1.26
CA GLY A 11 2.71 -42.05 2.72
C GLY A 11 1.63 -41.33 3.54
N ASP A 12 0.70 -40.61 2.90
CA ASP A 12 -0.35 -39.83 3.59
C ASP A 12 -1.78 -40.37 3.37
N GLY A 13 -1.91 -41.58 2.79
CA GLY A 13 -3.20 -42.27 2.67
C GLY A 13 -4.09 -41.78 1.53
N GLN A 14 -4.88 -42.71 0.98
CA GLN A 14 -5.88 -42.44 -0.04
C GLN A 14 -6.98 -41.52 0.53
N VAL A 15 -7.38 -40.48 -0.20
CA VAL A 15 -8.67 -39.82 0.03
C VAL A 15 -9.75 -40.77 -0.50
N PRO A 16 -10.58 -41.38 0.36
CA PRO A 16 -11.66 -42.23 -0.11
C PRO A 16 -12.70 -41.37 -0.84
N GLU A 17 -13.33 -41.94 -1.88
CA GLU A 17 -14.57 -41.47 -2.56
C GLU A 17 -14.45 -40.72 -3.90
N VAL A 18 -13.27 -40.40 -4.42
CA VAL A 18 -13.17 -39.78 -5.76
C VAL A 18 -12.63 -40.78 -6.79
N ASN A 19 -13.53 -41.47 -7.49
CA ASN A 19 -13.19 -42.21 -8.70
C ASN A 19 -13.05 -41.21 -9.87
N PRO A 20 -11.94 -41.21 -10.64
CA PRO A 20 -11.87 -40.44 -11.88
C PRO A 20 -12.89 -41.01 -12.88
N ASP A 21 -13.81 -40.17 -13.37
CA ASP A 21 -15.06 -40.59 -14.03
C ASP A 21 -15.05 -40.43 -15.56
N ALA A 22 -13.92 -40.13 -16.19
CA ALA A 22 -13.86 -40.06 -17.65
C ALA A 22 -12.53 -40.55 -18.25
N THR A 23 -12.65 -41.37 -19.30
CA THR A 23 -11.57 -41.86 -20.16
C THR A 23 -10.84 -40.76 -20.95
N THR A 24 -11.14 -39.48 -20.71
CA THR A 24 -10.53 -38.32 -21.38
C THR A 24 -9.79 -37.37 -20.44
N ASP A 25 -9.63 -37.73 -19.16
CA ASP A 25 -8.77 -36.98 -18.26
C ASP A 25 -7.30 -37.26 -18.57
N TYR A 26 -6.67 -36.34 -19.30
CA TYR A 26 -5.23 -36.31 -19.48
C TYR A 26 -4.59 -35.58 -18.31
N PHE A 27 -4.07 -36.31 -17.31
CA PHE A 27 -2.98 -35.83 -16.47
C PHE A 27 -1.94 -36.92 -16.23
N LEU A 28 -0.70 -36.63 -16.63
CA LEU A 28 0.49 -37.36 -16.16
C LEU A 28 1.07 -36.56 -14.99
N ILE A 29 1.07 -37.20 -13.82
CA ILE A 29 1.41 -36.66 -12.50
C ILE A 29 2.86 -37.02 -12.19
N THR A 30 3.79 -36.09 -12.40
CA THR A 30 5.04 -35.99 -11.61
C THR A 30 5.47 -34.54 -11.39
N ASP A 31 4.55 -33.58 -11.31
CA ASP A 31 4.93 -32.22 -10.92
C ASP A 31 3.94 -31.59 -9.93
N TYR A 32 4.13 -31.93 -8.66
CA TYR A 32 3.46 -31.32 -7.52
C TYR A 32 4.13 -29.97 -7.11
N ASN A 33 5.07 -29.45 -7.90
CA ASN A 33 5.78 -28.17 -7.67
C ASN A 33 5.67 -27.16 -8.84
N GLN A 34 4.94 -27.45 -9.92
CA GLN A 34 4.61 -26.49 -10.96
C GLN A 34 3.14 -26.61 -11.38
N ASP A 35 2.24 -26.20 -10.49
CA ASP A 35 0.93 -25.73 -10.92
C ASP A 35 1.09 -24.46 -11.76
N LYS A 36 1.48 -24.64 -13.02
CA LYS A 36 1.23 -23.68 -14.09
C LYS A 36 -0.28 -23.40 -14.24
N SER A 37 -1.13 -24.22 -13.62
CA SER A 37 -2.58 -24.06 -13.57
C SER A 37 -3.06 -23.00 -12.56
N TYR A 38 -2.34 -22.76 -11.45
CA TYR A 38 -2.69 -21.72 -10.47
C TYR A 38 -2.35 -20.33 -10.98
N LEU A 39 -1.18 -20.18 -11.62
CA LEU A 39 -0.86 -18.92 -12.30
C LEU A 39 -1.85 -18.66 -13.43
N GLN A 40 -2.22 -19.69 -14.21
CA GLN A 40 -3.20 -19.56 -15.28
C GLN A 40 -4.60 -19.23 -14.74
N SER A 41 -5.01 -19.78 -13.62
CA SER A 41 -6.30 -19.46 -13.02
C SER A 41 -6.33 -18.09 -12.37
N LYS A 42 -5.26 -17.69 -11.69
CA LYS A 42 -5.09 -16.32 -11.19
C LYS A 42 -4.98 -15.32 -12.32
N MET A 43 -4.35 -15.68 -13.45
CA MET A 43 -4.39 -14.88 -14.67
C MET A 43 -5.81 -14.77 -15.21
N VAL A 44 -6.60 -15.85 -15.25
CA VAL A 44 -8.01 -15.79 -15.66
C VAL A 44 -8.84 -14.93 -14.71
N GLU A 45 -8.60 -15.00 -13.40
CA GLU A 45 -9.30 -14.21 -12.37
C GLU A 45 -8.92 -12.72 -12.45
N ILE A 46 -7.62 -12.41 -12.57
CA ILE A 46 -7.11 -11.06 -12.84
C ILE A 46 -7.71 -10.52 -14.14
N VAL A 47 -7.79 -11.35 -15.17
CA VAL A 47 -8.34 -10.95 -16.46
C VAL A 47 -9.87 -10.79 -16.42
N GLN A 48 -10.59 -11.58 -15.63
CA GLN A 48 -12.01 -11.36 -15.33
C GLN A 48 -12.25 -10.02 -14.61
N MET A 49 -11.33 -9.63 -13.72
CA MET A 49 -11.35 -8.32 -13.04
C MET A 49 -11.01 -7.17 -13.99
N MET A 50 -10.09 -7.35 -14.94
CA MET A 50 -9.80 -6.34 -15.97
C MET A 50 -10.96 -6.14 -16.97
N SER A 51 -11.83 -7.14 -17.11
CA SER A 51 -12.99 -7.17 -18.03
C SER A 51 -14.28 -6.56 -17.45
N TYR A 52 -14.28 -5.97 -16.25
CA TYR A 52 -15.50 -5.68 -15.49
C TYR A 52 -16.46 -4.64 -16.11
N GLU A 53 -16.05 -3.90 -17.15
CA GLU A 53 -16.97 -3.14 -18.01
C GLU A 53 -17.53 -4.03 -19.13
N THR A 54 -18.59 -4.77 -18.80
CA THR A 54 -19.29 -5.71 -19.69
C THR A 54 -20.01 -5.04 -20.90
N SER A 55 -19.93 -3.72 -21.05
CA SER A 55 -20.49 -3.00 -22.21
C SER A 55 -19.56 -2.89 -23.40
N ASN A 56 -18.27 -3.22 -23.23
CA ASN A 56 -17.24 -2.86 -24.20
C ASN A 56 -16.56 -4.12 -24.79
N ALA A 57 -16.17 -4.02 -26.07
CA ALA A 57 -15.59 -5.06 -26.92
C ALA A 57 -14.36 -5.80 -26.33
N LEU A 58 -13.98 -6.92 -26.96
CA LEU A 58 -12.79 -7.70 -26.59
C LEU A 58 -11.51 -6.82 -26.62
N GLN A 59 -10.64 -7.00 -25.62
CA GLN A 59 -9.37 -6.30 -25.45
C GLN A 59 -8.20 -7.10 -26.03
N ILE A 60 -7.27 -6.44 -26.72
CA ILE A 60 -6.00 -7.06 -27.13
C ILE A 60 -5.08 -7.16 -25.91
N LEU A 61 -4.52 -8.33 -25.67
CA LEU A 61 -3.51 -8.57 -24.64
C LEU A 61 -2.10 -8.24 -25.14
N TYR A 62 -1.76 -8.71 -26.34
CA TYR A 62 -0.51 -8.42 -27.04
C TYR A 62 -0.68 -8.71 -28.55
N GLY A 63 0.20 -8.14 -29.38
CA GLY A 63 0.20 -8.37 -30.82
C GLY A 63 -0.99 -7.74 -31.54
N GLY A 64 -1.44 -8.34 -32.66
CA GLY A 64 -2.55 -7.82 -33.44
C GLY A 64 -2.27 -6.47 -34.12
N GLU A 65 -0.99 -6.13 -34.30
CA GLU A 65 -0.57 -4.85 -34.86
C GLU A 65 -0.79 -4.84 -36.37
N VAL A 66 -1.58 -3.88 -36.85
CA VAL A 66 -1.77 -3.63 -38.27
C VAL A 66 -0.62 -2.77 -38.79
N SER A 67 0.06 -3.24 -39.83
CA SER A 67 1.16 -2.51 -40.48
C SER A 67 1.06 -2.57 -42.01
N ASP A 68 1.68 -1.61 -42.68
CA ASP A 68 1.74 -1.55 -44.14
C ASP A 68 2.64 -2.69 -44.67
N ALA A 69 2.12 -3.45 -45.64
CA ALA A 69 2.87 -4.47 -46.37
C ALA A 69 3.31 -4.00 -47.77
N GLY A 70 2.95 -2.77 -48.16
CA GLY A 70 3.17 -2.22 -49.49
C GLY A 70 2.13 -2.66 -50.51
N SER A 71 2.07 -1.94 -51.64
CA SER A 71 1.18 -2.26 -52.78
C SER A 71 -0.30 -2.42 -52.42
N GLY A 72 -0.79 -1.62 -51.47
CA GLY A 72 -2.19 -1.70 -51.01
C GLY A 72 -2.50 -2.98 -50.25
N ARG A 73 -1.56 -3.45 -49.42
CA ARG A 73 -1.71 -4.63 -48.56
C ARG A 73 -1.31 -4.33 -47.13
N ILE A 74 -1.80 -5.14 -46.19
CA ILE A 74 -1.44 -5.02 -44.76
C ILE A 74 -0.89 -6.33 -44.19
N ASN A 75 -0.15 -6.21 -43.09
CA ASN A 75 0.22 -7.32 -42.21
C ASN A 75 -0.47 -7.15 -40.86
N ILE A 76 -0.75 -8.27 -40.18
CA ILE A 76 -1.23 -8.35 -38.80
C ILE A 76 -0.27 -9.24 -38.02
N SER A 77 0.32 -8.72 -36.94
CA SER A 77 1.23 -9.49 -36.09
C SER A 77 0.47 -10.52 -35.25
N GLU A 78 1.12 -11.65 -34.96
CA GLU A 78 0.61 -12.67 -34.05
C GLU A 78 0.32 -12.05 -32.67
N GLY A 79 -0.76 -12.47 -32.03
CA GLY A 79 -1.19 -11.90 -30.77
C GLY A 79 -2.24 -12.73 -30.03
N ALA A 80 -2.83 -12.12 -29.01
CA ALA A 80 -3.99 -12.66 -28.32
C ALA A 80 -4.91 -11.54 -27.85
N GLY A 81 -6.21 -11.83 -27.76
CA GLY A 81 -7.22 -10.97 -27.16
C GLY A 81 -8.08 -11.70 -26.13
N ILE A 82 -8.75 -10.95 -25.26
CA ILE A 82 -9.62 -11.45 -24.20
C ILE A 82 -10.87 -10.58 -24.05
N GLY A 83 -11.99 -11.17 -23.63
CA GLY A 83 -13.24 -10.44 -23.42
C GLY A 83 -14.39 -11.38 -23.08
N ARG A 84 -15.63 -10.92 -23.25
CA ARG A 84 -16.84 -11.71 -23.01
C ARG A 84 -17.66 -11.88 -24.28
N ASP A 85 -18.34 -13.02 -24.40
CA ASP A 85 -19.33 -13.22 -25.45
C ASP A 85 -20.70 -12.59 -25.09
N LEU A 86 -21.67 -12.69 -26.01
CA LEU A 86 -23.05 -12.21 -25.82
C LEU A 86 -23.78 -12.84 -24.64
N SER A 87 -23.30 -13.97 -24.13
CA SER A 87 -23.82 -14.66 -22.95
C SER A 87 -23.03 -14.33 -21.68
N GLY A 88 -22.10 -13.37 -21.76
CA GLY A 88 -21.26 -12.92 -20.65
C GLY A 88 -20.11 -13.88 -20.29
N ARG A 89 -19.85 -14.92 -21.10
CA ARG A 89 -18.81 -15.92 -20.83
C ARG A 89 -17.42 -15.40 -21.23
N PRO A 90 -16.38 -15.55 -20.39
CA PRO A 90 -15.03 -15.11 -20.73
C PRO A 90 -14.42 -15.92 -21.88
N ARG A 91 -13.75 -15.25 -22.82
CA ARG A 91 -13.13 -15.82 -24.01
C ARG A 91 -11.67 -15.40 -24.11
N LEU A 92 -10.79 -16.33 -24.50
CA LEU A 92 -9.42 -16.04 -24.94
C LEU A 92 -9.34 -16.37 -26.42
N VAL A 93 -8.94 -15.39 -27.23
CA VAL A 93 -8.87 -15.50 -28.69
C VAL A 93 -7.41 -15.39 -29.11
N SER A 94 -6.90 -16.40 -29.82
CA SER A 94 -5.59 -16.31 -30.46
C SER A 94 -5.69 -15.54 -31.78
N ILE A 95 -4.80 -14.57 -31.97
CA ILE A 95 -4.67 -13.79 -33.19
C ILE A 95 -3.52 -14.41 -34.02
N PRO A 96 -3.81 -15.02 -35.18
CA PRO A 96 -2.75 -15.55 -36.03
C PRO A 96 -1.95 -14.43 -36.68
N SER A 97 -0.69 -14.69 -37.04
CA SER A 97 0.04 -13.81 -37.94
C SER A 97 -0.55 -13.92 -39.36
N LEU A 98 -0.96 -12.78 -39.92
CA LEU A 98 -1.47 -12.69 -41.29
C LEU A 98 -0.58 -11.73 -42.08
N THR A 99 -0.10 -12.15 -43.25
CA THR A 99 0.81 -11.33 -44.07
C THR A 99 0.24 -11.10 -45.46
N ASN A 100 0.59 -9.95 -46.06
CA ASN A 100 0.19 -9.59 -47.42
C ASN A 100 -1.33 -9.64 -47.68
N ILE A 101 -2.13 -9.28 -46.68
CA ILE A 101 -3.59 -9.28 -46.81
C ILE A 101 -3.99 -8.21 -47.82
N SER A 102 -4.71 -8.64 -48.86
CA SER A 102 -5.21 -7.73 -49.88
C SER A 102 -6.44 -6.98 -49.37
N MET A 103 -6.57 -5.72 -49.78
CA MET A 103 -7.75 -4.93 -49.46
C MET A 103 -9.01 -5.52 -50.12
N PRO A 104 -10.17 -5.43 -49.46
CA PRO A 104 -11.42 -5.92 -50.01
C PRO A 104 -11.76 -5.19 -51.32
N SER A 105 -12.38 -5.92 -52.26
CA SER A 105 -12.73 -5.36 -53.57
C SER A 105 -13.73 -4.20 -53.40
N GLY A 106 -13.43 -3.03 -53.98
CA GLY A 106 -14.29 -1.84 -53.93
C GLY A 106 -13.88 -0.76 -52.92
N TYR A 107 -12.85 -1.01 -52.11
CA TYR A 107 -12.32 -0.06 -51.12
C TYR A 107 -11.11 0.70 -51.67
N VAL A 108 -11.39 1.67 -52.55
CA VAL A 108 -10.38 2.57 -53.17
C VAL A 108 -10.58 4.04 -52.82
N ASN A 109 -11.55 4.34 -51.95
CA ASN A 109 -11.78 5.67 -51.43
C ASN A 109 -11.08 5.81 -50.07
N ASP A 110 -10.50 6.98 -49.76
CA ASP A 110 -9.79 7.36 -48.51
C ASP A 110 -10.67 7.30 -47.24
N THR A 111 -11.46 6.24 -47.11
CA THR A 111 -12.39 5.95 -46.05
C THR A 111 -11.68 5.18 -44.95
N GLN A 112 -12.08 5.45 -43.70
CA GLN A 112 -11.54 4.76 -42.54
C GLN A 112 -12.01 3.31 -42.57
N LEU A 113 -11.06 2.39 -42.42
CA LEU A 113 -11.32 0.96 -42.29
C LEU A 113 -10.87 0.50 -40.92
N TRP A 114 -11.75 -0.25 -40.27
CA TRP A 114 -11.46 -0.93 -39.01
C TRP A 114 -11.07 -2.37 -39.32
N VAL A 115 -10.01 -2.83 -38.67
CA VAL A 115 -9.64 -4.25 -38.68
C VAL A 115 -10.28 -4.90 -37.46
N VAL A 116 -11.16 -5.85 -37.73
CA VAL A 116 -11.92 -6.60 -36.73
C VAL A 116 -11.66 -8.09 -36.90
N LEU A 117 -11.51 -8.82 -35.80
CA LEU A 117 -11.55 -10.28 -35.84
C LEU A 117 -12.89 -10.76 -35.37
N LYS A 118 -13.60 -11.44 -36.28
CA LYS A 118 -14.78 -12.24 -35.96
C LYS A 118 -14.32 -13.61 -35.47
N TYR A 119 -14.86 -14.03 -34.33
CA TYR A 119 -14.71 -15.37 -33.79
C TYR A 119 -16.06 -16.08 -33.84
N LYS A 120 -16.04 -17.41 -33.90
CA LYS A 120 -17.23 -18.27 -33.93
C LYS A 120 -16.99 -19.30 -32.85
N GLU A 121 -17.98 -19.43 -31.97
CA GLU A 121 -18.00 -20.51 -30.99
C GLU A 121 -17.90 -21.82 -31.75
N THR A 122 -16.76 -22.50 -31.62
CA THR A 122 -16.64 -23.85 -32.15
C THR A 122 -17.23 -24.72 -31.04
N SER A 123 -18.41 -25.30 -31.25
CA SER A 123 -19.15 -26.08 -30.26
C SER A 123 -18.45 -27.35 -29.75
N ALA A 124 -17.19 -27.57 -30.17
CA ALA A 124 -16.32 -28.65 -29.77
C ALA A 124 -14.89 -28.18 -29.45
N SER A 125 -14.67 -26.89 -29.16
CA SER A 125 -13.36 -26.44 -28.68
C SER A 125 -13.04 -27.09 -27.34
N ALA A 126 -11.77 -27.44 -27.13
CA ALA A 126 -11.32 -28.08 -25.91
C ALA A 126 -11.63 -27.15 -24.71
N SER A 127 -12.66 -27.48 -23.94
CA SER A 127 -12.98 -26.77 -22.71
C SER A 127 -11.99 -27.19 -21.64
N ARG A 128 -11.17 -26.26 -21.14
CA ARG A 128 -10.39 -26.52 -19.93
C ARG A 128 -11.30 -26.32 -18.73
N GLN A 129 -11.45 -27.36 -17.92
CA GLN A 129 -12.15 -27.28 -16.64
C GLN A 129 -11.15 -26.80 -15.58
N HIS A 130 -11.46 -25.68 -14.93
CA HIS A 130 -10.66 -25.16 -13.83
C HIS A 130 -11.51 -25.07 -12.56
N PHE A 131 -11.05 -25.65 -11.47
CA PHE A 131 -11.74 -25.63 -10.18
C PHE A 131 -11.20 -24.51 -9.31
N ASN A 132 -12.04 -23.55 -8.92
CA ASN A 132 -11.64 -22.41 -8.09
C ASN A 132 -11.85 -22.62 -6.57
N GLY A 133 -12.09 -23.87 -6.14
CA GLY A 133 -12.42 -24.19 -4.75
C GLY A 133 -13.91 -24.32 -4.44
N THR A 134 -14.81 -23.78 -5.27
CA THR A 134 -16.27 -23.90 -5.09
C THR A 134 -17.06 -24.24 -6.36
N THR A 135 -16.59 -23.84 -7.54
CA THR A 135 -17.23 -24.13 -8.83
C THR A 135 -16.22 -24.45 -9.93
N TYR A 136 -16.67 -25.17 -10.95
CA TYR A 136 -15.93 -25.39 -12.18
C TYR A 136 -16.15 -24.22 -13.15
N ILE A 137 -15.05 -23.65 -13.62
CA ILE A 137 -15.01 -22.62 -14.66
C ILE A 137 -14.57 -23.30 -15.96
N TYR A 138 -15.36 -23.13 -17.02
CA TYR A 138 -15.06 -23.64 -18.34
C TYR A 138 -14.42 -22.55 -19.18
N GLN A 139 -13.20 -22.79 -19.68
CA GLN A 139 -12.54 -21.93 -20.65
C GLN A 139 -12.63 -22.56 -22.04
N ASN A 140 -13.36 -21.93 -22.97
CA ASN A 140 -13.31 -22.32 -24.38
C ASN A 140 -12.17 -21.55 -25.07
N LEU A 141 -11.32 -22.31 -25.76
CA LEU A 141 -10.32 -21.76 -26.66
C LEU A 141 -10.98 -21.52 -28.03
N ASP A 142 -11.23 -20.26 -28.36
CA ASP A 142 -11.77 -19.91 -29.67
C ASP A 142 -10.62 -19.52 -30.60
N SER A 143 -10.61 -20.11 -31.80
CA SER A 143 -9.71 -19.72 -32.88
C SER A 143 -10.40 -18.73 -33.82
N TYR A 144 -9.63 -17.80 -34.37
CA TYR A 144 -10.08 -16.90 -35.44
C TYR A 144 -10.69 -17.68 -36.63
N VAL A 145 -11.80 -17.16 -37.18
CA VAL A 145 -12.64 -17.89 -38.16
C VAL A 145 -12.49 -17.36 -39.57
N GLY A 146 -11.93 -16.17 -39.76
CA GLY A 146 -11.82 -15.57 -41.10
C GLY A 146 -10.68 -16.12 -41.94
N ASN A 147 -10.29 -17.39 -41.76
CA ASN A 147 -9.34 -18.06 -42.64
C ASN A 147 -9.94 -18.29 -44.04
N ASP A 148 -11.28 -18.32 -44.14
CA ASP A 148 -12.00 -18.63 -45.39
C ASP A 148 -12.45 -17.39 -46.17
N ASN A 149 -12.51 -16.20 -45.55
CA ASN A 149 -12.87 -14.95 -46.22
C ASN A 149 -12.26 -13.73 -45.51
N ILE A 150 -11.21 -13.16 -46.09
CA ILE A 150 -10.50 -11.99 -45.58
C ILE A 150 -11.34 -10.71 -45.59
N ASP A 151 -12.40 -10.62 -46.41
CA ASP A 151 -13.27 -9.44 -46.43
C ASP A 151 -14.02 -9.25 -45.11
N LEU A 152 -14.15 -10.31 -44.31
CA LEU A 152 -14.81 -10.28 -43.00
C LEU A 152 -13.97 -9.64 -41.90
N ILE A 153 -12.67 -9.36 -42.16
CA ILE A 153 -11.82 -8.66 -41.19
C ILE A 153 -11.92 -7.14 -41.29
N PHE A 154 -12.56 -6.64 -42.34
CA PHE A 154 -12.70 -5.21 -42.58
C PHE A 154 -14.14 -4.77 -42.36
N THR A 155 -14.32 -3.66 -41.65
CA THR A 155 -15.60 -2.96 -41.61
C THR A 155 -15.37 -1.47 -41.83
N SER A 156 -16.20 -0.87 -42.69
CA SER A 156 -16.26 0.58 -42.92
C SER A 156 -17.25 1.29 -41.99
N SER A 157 -18.01 0.51 -41.21
CA SER A 157 -18.90 1.02 -40.17
C SER A 157 -18.24 0.85 -38.80
N ASN A 158 -18.61 1.69 -37.81
CA ASN A 158 -18.10 1.53 -36.45
C ASN A 158 -18.37 0.08 -35.96
N PRO A 159 -17.36 -0.61 -35.44
CA PRO A 159 -17.51 -2.00 -35.01
C PRO A 159 -18.64 -2.14 -33.98
N SER A 160 -19.37 -3.24 -34.06
CA SER A 160 -20.34 -3.61 -33.02
C SER A 160 -19.62 -4.29 -31.85
N GLY A 161 -20.21 -4.32 -30.64
CA GLY A 161 -19.55 -4.81 -29.41
C GLY A 161 -19.09 -6.28 -29.42
N ASN A 162 -19.28 -7.03 -30.50
CA ASN A 162 -18.99 -8.46 -30.61
C ASN A 162 -17.72 -8.79 -31.40
N GLU A 163 -16.93 -7.78 -31.77
CA GLU A 163 -15.75 -7.92 -32.62
C GLU A 163 -14.47 -7.54 -31.86
N LEU A 164 -13.38 -8.28 -32.06
CA LEU A 164 -12.07 -7.90 -31.51
C LEU A 164 -11.46 -6.85 -32.44
N LEU A 165 -11.41 -5.60 -31.98
CA LEU A 165 -10.89 -4.48 -32.76
C LEU A 165 -9.36 -4.44 -32.67
N LEU A 166 -8.70 -4.63 -33.81
CA LEU A 166 -7.23 -4.64 -33.91
C LEU A 166 -6.63 -3.25 -34.18
N GLY A 167 -7.40 -2.39 -34.85
CA GLY A 167 -6.96 -1.05 -35.18
C GLY A 167 -7.78 -0.43 -36.30
N SER A 168 -7.39 0.78 -36.72
CA SER A 168 -7.98 1.41 -37.90
C SER A 168 -6.93 2.15 -38.72
N PHE A 169 -7.19 2.23 -40.02
CA PHE A 169 -6.31 2.90 -40.97
C PHE A 169 -7.11 3.46 -42.14
N LYS A 170 -6.45 4.23 -42.99
CA LYS A 170 -6.95 4.66 -44.30
C LYS A 170 -6.04 4.14 -45.40
N MET A 171 -6.63 3.84 -46.55
CA MET A 171 -5.88 3.57 -47.76
C MET A 171 -6.47 4.31 -48.97
N ASN A 172 -5.59 4.89 -49.78
CA ASN A 172 -5.94 5.47 -51.08
C ASN A 172 -5.18 4.73 -52.19
N GLY A 173 -5.63 3.50 -52.49
CA GLY A 173 -5.08 2.62 -53.53
C GLY A 173 -3.71 2.01 -53.22
N THR A 174 -2.72 2.81 -52.81
CA THR A 174 -1.35 2.35 -52.55
C THR A 174 -0.74 2.88 -51.26
N THR A 175 -1.31 3.94 -50.67
CA THR A 175 -0.74 4.62 -49.49
C THR A 175 -1.49 4.21 -48.24
N TYR A 176 -0.79 3.63 -47.27
CA TYR A 176 -1.29 3.35 -45.93
C TYR A 176 -1.12 4.57 -45.01
N THR A 177 -2.19 4.98 -44.35
CA THR A 177 -2.14 5.99 -43.29
C THR A 177 -2.72 5.38 -42.02
N ASP A 178 -1.86 5.19 -41.02
CA ASP A 178 -2.25 4.70 -39.70
C ASP A 178 -3.18 5.70 -39.00
N LEU A 179 -4.29 5.23 -38.43
CA LEU A 179 -5.22 6.03 -37.64
C LEU A 179 -5.28 5.57 -36.17
N LYS A 180 -4.18 5.03 -35.64
CA LYS A 180 -4.00 4.58 -34.23
C LYS A 180 -4.50 5.55 -33.16
N GLU A 181 -4.53 6.86 -33.41
CA GLU A 181 -5.05 7.86 -32.47
C GLU A 181 -6.55 7.71 -32.13
N ARG A 182 -7.30 6.87 -32.87
CA ARG A 182 -8.70 6.52 -32.58
C ARG A 182 -8.88 5.14 -31.94
N SER A 183 -7.86 4.28 -31.90
CA SER A 183 -7.83 3.02 -31.15
C SER A 183 -7.08 3.13 -29.81
N SER A 184 -6.40 4.26 -29.58
CA SER A 184 -5.63 4.59 -28.38
C SER A 184 -6.47 4.80 -27.12
N GLU A 185 -7.80 4.92 -27.23
CA GLU A 185 -8.70 4.91 -26.06
C GLU A 185 -8.59 3.62 -25.23
N TRP A 186 -8.11 2.51 -25.82
CA TRP A 186 -8.04 1.19 -25.18
C TRP A 186 -6.63 0.74 -24.75
N VAL A 187 -5.58 1.31 -25.34
CA VAL A 187 -4.17 1.10 -24.91
C VAL A 187 -3.90 1.75 -23.55
N THR A 188 -4.81 2.60 -23.07
CA THR A 188 -4.81 3.14 -21.71
C THR A 188 -4.86 2.08 -20.61
N ASN A 189 -5.22 0.82 -20.90
CA ASN A 189 -5.36 -0.22 -19.87
C ASN A 189 -4.04 -0.80 -19.30
N SER A 190 -2.92 -0.75 -20.01
CA SER A 190 -1.62 -1.08 -19.40
C SER A 190 -1.08 0.06 -18.52
N ALA A 191 -1.45 1.32 -18.82
CA ALA A 191 -1.33 2.43 -17.88
C ALA A 191 -2.32 2.32 -16.70
N SER A 192 -3.42 1.58 -16.84
CA SER A 192 -4.35 1.24 -15.77
C SER A 192 -3.75 0.22 -14.78
N LEU A 193 -2.88 -0.71 -15.19
CA LEU A 193 -2.26 -1.71 -14.30
C LEU A 193 -1.29 -1.10 -13.29
N LYS A 194 -0.43 -0.17 -13.73
CA LYS A 194 0.41 0.64 -12.82
C LYS A 194 -0.46 1.56 -11.95
N ARG A 195 -1.51 2.15 -12.54
CA ARG A 195 -2.52 2.92 -11.80
C ARG A 195 -3.19 2.06 -10.72
N SER A 196 -3.57 0.80 -10.95
CA SER A 196 -4.18 -0.09 -9.94
C SER A 196 -3.23 -0.44 -8.79
N ILE A 197 -1.93 -0.61 -9.07
CA ILE A 197 -0.88 -0.80 -8.06
C ILE A 197 -0.65 0.48 -7.23
N ASP A 198 -0.76 1.67 -7.87
CA ASP A 198 -0.73 2.98 -7.21
C ASP A 198 -2.06 3.33 -6.50
N TYR A 199 -3.20 2.74 -6.92
CA TYR A 199 -4.56 3.04 -6.43
C TYR A 199 -5.07 2.10 -5.31
N SER A 200 -4.32 1.08 -4.88
CA SER A 200 -4.75 0.21 -3.76
C SER A 200 -4.34 0.73 -2.38
N LYS A 201 -3.84 1.98 -2.29
CA LYS A 201 -3.36 2.57 -1.04
C LYS A 201 -4.50 3.18 -0.24
N GLN A 202 -4.64 2.77 1.01
CA GLN A 202 -5.68 3.35 1.86
C GLN A 202 -5.33 4.81 2.19
N PRO A 203 -6.33 5.70 2.31
CA PRO A 203 -6.12 7.00 2.94
C PRO A 203 -5.32 6.84 4.25
N GLY A 204 -4.25 7.62 4.41
CA GLY A 204 -3.37 7.57 5.60
C GLY A 204 -2.33 6.46 5.61
N GLU A 205 -2.22 5.62 4.58
CA GLU A 205 -1.16 4.60 4.49
C GLU A 205 0.23 5.24 4.32
N ILE A 206 1.21 4.73 5.04
CA ILE A 206 2.62 5.14 4.94
C ILE A 206 3.32 4.19 3.96
N PHE A 207 4.01 4.74 2.97
CA PHE A 207 4.81 3.99 2.00
C PHE A 207 6.13 4.72 1.71
N SER A 208 7.15 3.96 1.28
CA SER A 208 8.43 4.51 0.80
C SER A 208 8.46 4.47 -0.72
N ILE A 209 9.12 5.47 -1.32
CA ILE A 209 9.54 5.43 -2.72
C ILE A 209 11.06 5.45 -2.69
N ASP A 210 11.68 4.32 -3.00
CA ASP A 210 13.13 4.19 -2.97
C ASP A 210 13.74 4.76 -4.27
N GLY A 211 14.70 5.68 -4.14
CA GLY A 211 15.45 6.29 -5.24
C GLY A 211 14.88 7.62 -5.78
N LEU A 212 15.76 8.46 -6.33
CA LEU A 212 15.35 9.52 -7.24
C LEU A 212 14.82 8.85 -8.50
N VAL A 213 13.52 8.96 -8.77
CA VAL A 213 12.95 8.49 -10.04
C VAL A 213 13.38 9.47 -11.13
N THR A 214 14.63 9.39 -11.54
CA THR A 214 15.12 10.07 -12.73
C THR A 214 14.79 9.21 -13.94
N GLU A 215 14.12 9.84 -14.89
CA GLU A 215 13.84 9.39 -16.26
C GLU A 215 12.46 8.75 -16.46
N ASN A 216 11.59 9.56 -17.07
CA ASN A 216 10.27 9.27 -17.65
C ASN A 216 9.07 9.11 -16.70
N PHE A 217 9.24 9.25 -15.39
CA PHE A 217 8.11 9.49 -14.48
C PHE A 217 7.98 10.96 -14.12
N VAL A 218 6.78 11.51 -14.27
CA VAL A 218 6.44 12.90 -13.96
C VAL A 218 6.49 13.21 -12.46
N PHE A 219 6.92 12.28 -11.60
CA PHE A 219 6.95 12.45 -10.15
C PHE A 219 8.08 13.40 -9.72
N ASN A 220 7.71 14.60 -9.27
CA ASN A 220 8.65 15.54 -8.64
C ASN A 220 8.57 15.40 -7.10
N PRO A 221 9.63 14.90 -6.43
CA PRO A 221 9.63 14.73 -4.96
C PRO A 221 9.54 16.05 -4.19
N SER A 222 9.85 17.19 -4.82
CA SER A 222 9.69 18.53 -4.26
C SER A 222 8.25 19.04 -4.37
N THR A 223 7.46 18.52 -5.32
CA THR A 223 6.03 18.84 -5.51
C THR A 223 5.21 17.57 -5.74
N PRO A 224 5.20 16.62 -4.77
CA PRO A 224 4.61 15.30 -4.96
C PRO A 224 3.11 15.39 -5.26
N ARG A 225 2.46 16.40 -4.66
CA ARG A 225 1.02 16.71 -4.76
C ARG A 225 0.51 16.98 -6.17
N THR A 226 1.40 17.29 -7.12
CA THR A 226 1.04 17.54 -8.52
C THR A 226 0.74 16.24 -9.28
N TYR A 227 1.26 15.10 -8.79
CA TYR A 227 1.23 13.81 -9.51
C TYR A 227 0.68 12.65 -8.67
N PHE A 228 0.80 12.76 -7.34
CA PHE A 228 0.24 11.82 -6.38
C PHE A 228 -0.19 12.63 -5.13
N PRO A 229 -1.42 12.50 -4.61
CA PRO A 229 -1.90 13.28 -3.47
C PRO A 229 -1.28 12.83 -2.12
N ALA A 230 0.06 12.74 -2.03
CA ALA A 230 0.82 12.43 -0.83
C ALA A 230 1.37 13.68 -0.14
N ILE A 231 1.70 13.47 1.13
CA ILE A 231 2.53 14.36 1.92
C ILE A 231 3.91 13.72 2.02
N CYS A 232 4.94 14.37 1.51
CA CYS A 232 6.31 13.93 1.73
C CYS A 232 6.71 14.23 3.18
N LEU A 233 6.71 13.20 4.03
CA LEU A 233 6.96 13.33 5.46
C LEU A 233 8.38 13.83 5.78
N SER A 234 9.37 13.52 4.95
CA SER A 234 10.75 13.98 5.11
C SER A 234 10.94 15.48 4.86
N THR A 235 9.97 16.15 4.23
CA THR A 235 10.00 17.61 3.98
C THR A 235 9.39 18.44 5.11
N ILE A 236 8.89 17.79 6.17
CA ILE A 236 8.32 18.47 7.33
C ILE A 236 9.45 18.68 8.34
N ASP A 237 9.82 19.93 8.60
CA ASP A 237 10.90 20.31 9.54
C ASP A 237 10.39 20.39 11.00
N ILE A 238 9.19 20.93 11.20
CA ILE A 238 8.56 21.03 12.52
C ILE A 238 7.12 20.51 12.48
N TYR A 239 6.30 21.15 11.63
CA TYR A 239 4.93 20.75 11.35
C TYR A 239 4.52 21.26 9.96
N ARG A 240 3.42 20.71 9.43
CA ARG A 240 2.74 21.19 8.23
C ARG A 240 1.24 21.19 8.46
N ASN A 241 0.61 22.35 8.28
CA ASN A 241 -0.85 22.45 8.24
C ASN A 241 -1.35 22.02 6.86
N LEU A 242 -2.39 21.20 6.84
CA LEU A 242 -3.08 20.70 5.67
C LEU A 242 -4.46 21.37 5.61
N ASN A 243 -4.78 22.04 4.51
CA ASN A 243 -6.05 22.73 4.29
C ASN A 243 -6.63 22.35 2.91
N GLY A 244 -7.85 22.81 2.61
CA GLY A 244 -8.77 22.33 1.56
C GLY A 244 -8.31 22.29 0.09
N ALA A 245 -7.02 22.45 -0.22
CA ALA A 245 -6.46 22.35 -1.57
C ALA A 245 -6.08 20.91 -2.01
N ASN A 246 -6.49 19.86 -1.26
CA ASN A 246 -6.19 18.41 -1.35
C ASN A 246 -5.12 17.86 -0.37
N PRO A 247 -5.33 16.65 0.21
CA PRO A 247 -6.45 15.72 0.01
C PRO A 247 -7.56 15.92 1.07
N SER A 248 -8.74 16.37 0.64
CA SER A 248 -9.92 16.56 1.51
C SER A 248 -10.27 15.30 2.35
N PRO A 249 -10.22 14.06 1.81
CA PRO A 249 -10.47 12.85 2.61
C PRO A 249 -9.43 12.60 3.71
N LEU A 250 -8.15 12.91 3.44
CA LEU A 250 -7.08 12.74 4.43
C LEU A 250 -7.26 13.70 5.60
N ILE A 251 -7.65 14.94 5.35
CA ILE A 251 -7.93 15.91 6.43
C ILE A 251 -9.02 15.36 7.36
N ASN A 252 -10.13 14.88 6.78
CA ASN A 252 -11.22 14.29 7.56
C ASN A 252 -10.76 13.05 8.35
N GLN A 253 -9.95 12.19 7.73
CA GLN A 253 -9.39 11.03 8.39
C GLN A 253 -8.50 11.42 9.56
N LEU A 254 -7.53 12.33 9.36
CA LEU A 254 -6.61 12.79 10.40
C LEU A 254 -7.36 13.46 11.56
N LEU A 255 -8.41 14.23 11.27
CA LEU A 255 -9.27 14.84 12.30
C LEU A 255 -10.16 13.82 13.02
N SER A 256 -10.43 12.65 12.42
CA SER A 256 -11.15 11.55 13.06
C SER A 256 -10.26 10.65 13.93
N VAL A 257 -8.94 10.71 13.76
CA VAL A 257 -8.01 9.92 14.57
C VAL A 257 -8.02 10.44 15.99
N LYS A 258 -8.38 9.57 16.92
CA LYS A 258 -8.42 9.87 18.36
C LYS A 258 -7.27 9.17 19.06
N LEU A 259 -6.57 9.89 19.94
CA LEU A 259 -5.60 9.25 20.82
C LEU A 259 -6.35 8.34 21.81
N SER A 260 -5.86 7.12 21.96
CA SER A 260 -6.39 6.20 22.97
C SER A 260 -5.27 5.44 23.65
N TYR A 261 -5.44 5.17 24.94
CA TYR A 261 -4.64 4.19 25.65
C TYR A 261 -5.09 2.81 25.21
N LEU A 262 -4.16 1.95 24.76
CA LEU A 262 -4.45 0.56 24.34
C LEU A 262 -5.48 0.45 23.18
N THR A 263 -5.39 1.31 22.16
CA THR A 263 -6.29 1.30 20.99
C THR A 263 -6.45 -0.10 20.38
N GLY A 264 -7.69 -0.60 20.25
CA GLY A 264 -7.98 -1.92 19.69
C GLY A 264 -7.57 -3.09 20.59
N LYS A 265 -7.24 -2.86 21.86
CA LYS A 265 -6.92 -3.88 22.87
C LYS A 265 -7.88 -3.79 24.06
N SER A 266 -7.90 -4.86 24.87
CA SER A 266 -8.64 -4.86 26.14
C SER A 266 -8.18 -3.73 27.06
N GLY A 267 -9.13 -2.98 27.61
CA GLY A 267 -8.84 -1.81 28.46
C GLY A 267 -8.61 -0.51 27.69
N GLU A 268 -9.03 -0.45 26.42
CA GLU A 268 -8.98 0.78 25.62
C GLU A 268 -9.71 1.94 26.30
N VAL A 269 -9.04 3.10 26.38
CA VAL A 269 -9.63 4.35 26.86
C VAL A 269 -9.28 5.47 25.90
N SER A 270 -10.27 6.07 25.26
CA SER A 270 -10.11 7.18 24.32
C SER A 270 -10.68 8.51 24.85
N SER A 271 -11.38 8.48 25.98
CA SER A 271 -11.91 9.68 26.64
C SER A 271 -11.77 9.58 28.15
N TRP A 272 -11.63 10.72 28.81
CA TRP A 272 -11.41 10.79 30.26
C TRP A 272 -12.42 11.72 30.90
N SER A 273 -13.03 11.28 32.01
CA SER A 273 -13.82 12.15 32.87
C SER A 273 -12.88 13.05 33.66
N VAL A 274 -12.96 14.37 33.43
CA VAL A 274 -12.07 15.38 34.00
C VAL A 274 -12.86 16.44 34.76
N THR A 275 -12.19 17.16 35.66
CA THR A 275 -12.76 18.34 36.33
C THR A 275 -12.15 19.60 35.73
N VAL A 276 -12.99 20.48 35.19
CA VAL A 276 -12.58 21.76 34.59
C VAL A 276 -12.88 22.91 35.53
N SER A 277 -11.85 23.75 35.76
CA SER A 277 -11.96 24.99 36.54
C SER A 277 -11.13 26.09 35.89
N GLY A 278 -11.81 27.08 35.29
CA GLY A 278 -11.13 28.11 34.49
C GLY A 278 -10.43 27.46 33.29
N SER A 279 -9.15 27.78 33.10
CA SER A 279 -8.29 27.20 32.05
C SER A 279 -7.63 25.88 32.44
N ASN A 280 -7.91 25.35 33.63
CA ASN A 280 -7.29 24.13 34.15
C ASN A 280 -8.24 22.94 34.00
N ILE A 281 -7.71 21.86 33.43
CA ILE A 281 -8.39 20.57 33.24
C ILE A 281 -7.64 19.54 34.10
N THR A 282 -8.29 19.08 35.17
CA THR A 282 -7.70 18.13 36.12
C THR A 282 -8.12 16.71 35.78
N PHE A 283 -7.13 15.86 35.50
CA PHE A 283 -7.34 14.46 35.17
C PHE A 283 -7.37 13.55 36.42
N PRO A 284 -8.12 12.43 36.37
CA PRO A 284 -8.16 11.46 37.45
C PRO A 284 -6.80 10.77 37.64
N ASN A 285 -6.54 10.24 38.83
CA ASN A 285 -5.33 9.45 39.09
C ASN A 285 -5.60 7.98 38.76
N ASN A 286 -5.52 7.63 37.48
CA ASN A 286 -5.62 6.25 37.03
C ASN A 286 -4.60 5.97 35.93
N VAL A 287 -4.42 4.70 35.60
CA VAL A 287 -3.36 4.24 34.69
C VAL A 287 -3.47 4.92 33.31
N SER A 288 -4.66 4.93 32.69
CA SER A 288 -4.82 5.49 31.34
C SER A 288 -4.63 7.01 31.29
N ALA A 289 -5.13 7.74 32.30
CA ALA A 289 -4.95 9.19 32.40
C ALA A 289 -3.47 9.56 32.64
N ASN A 290 -2.79 8.85 33.53
CA ASN A 290 -1.37 9.10 33.79
C ASN A 290 -0.51 8.77 32.56
N ALA A 291 -0.82 7.68 31.85
CA ALA A 291 -0.15 7.30 30.62
C ALA A 291 -0.31 8.35 29.51
N ILE A 292 -1.54 8.78 29.21
CA ILE A 292 -1.76 9.75 28.14
C ILE A 292 -1.11 11.11 28.45
N LEU A 293 -1.16 11.56 29.72
CA LEU A 293 -0.50 12.79 30.14
C LEU A 293 1.02 12.69 30.01
N ALA A 294 1.61 11.57 30.43
CA ALA A 294 3.05 11.34 30.30
C ALA A 294 3.48 11.29 28.83
N ALA A 295 2.72 10.61 27.96
CA ALA A 295 3.01 10.53 26.53
C ALA A 295 2.86 11.89 25.84
N LEU A 296 1.83 12.67 26.17
CA LEU A 296 1.65 14.03 25.69
C LEU A 296 2.80 14.94 26.14
N ALA A 297 3.17 14.90 27.42
CA ALA A 297 4.30 15.67 27.94
C ALA A 297 5.62 15.29 27.24
N GLU A 298 5.85 14.01 26.96
CA GLU A 298 7.02 13.57 26.20
C GLU A 298 7.00 14.10 24.75
N ASP A 299 5.84 14.09 24.07
CA ASP A 299 5.70 14.65 22.72
C ASP A 299 5.94 16.17 22.67
N VAL A 300 5.60 16.92 23.73
CA VAL A 300 6.01 18.34 23.86
C VAL A 300 7.53 18.46 23.85
N VAL A 301 8.24 17.60 24.59
CA VAL A 301 9.70 17.66 24.69
C VAL A 301 10.36 17.27 23.36
N VAL A 302 9.78 16.32 22.62
CA VAL A 302 10.19 16.04 21.23
C VAL A 302 10.02 17.29 20.36
N HIS A 303 8.97 18.08 20.60
CA HIS A 303 8.71 19.36 19.93
C HIS A 303 9.52 20.54 20.49
N GLY A 304 10.67 20.27 21.14
CA GLY A 304 11.55 21.31 21.67
C GLY A 304 11.03 22.00 22.94
N GLY A 305 10.04 21.42 23.63
CA GLY A 305 9.48 22.00 24.85
C GLY A 305 8.46 23.13 24.60
N SER A 306 8.12 23.39 23.34
CA SER A 306 7.20 24.46 22.96
C SER A 306 5.75 23.97 22.90
N TYR A 307 4.82 24.81 23.37
CA TYR A 307 3.38 24.62 23.18
C TYR A 307 2.82 25.42 21.99
N SER A 308 3.66 26.19 21.30
CA SER A 308 3.24 26.98 20.13
C SER A 308 2.92 26.05 18.95
N ASN A 309 1.73 26.20 18.35
CA ASN A 309 1.24 25.31 17.29
C ASN A 309 1.30 23.82 17.65
N TRP A 310 1.11 23.50 18.92
CA TRP A 310 1.15 22.14 19.45
C TRP A 310 -0.24 21.47 19.42
N ARG A 311 -0.47 20.49 20.32
CA ARG A 311 -1.67 19.66 20.42
C ARG A 311 -2.84 20.39 21.08
N THR A 312 -4.03 19.82 20.91
CA THR A 312 -5.27 20.30 21.52
C THR A 312 -5.91 19.25 22.41
N VAL A 313 -6.73 19.71 23.34
CA VAL A 313 -7.72 18.89 24.05
C VAL A 313 -9.12 19.35 23.67
N THR A 314 -9.99 18.40 23.41
CA THR A 314 -11.40 18.64 23.09
C THR A 314 -12.21 18.52 24.36
N ILE A 315 -12.97 19.58 24.69
CA ILE A 315 -13.94 19.61 25.78
C ILE A 315 -15.28 20.04 25.19
N ALA A 316 -16.33 19.25 25.40
CA ALA A 316 -17.67 19.51 24.88
C ALA A 316 -17.68 19.87 23.36
N GLY A 317 -16.91 19.13 22.56
CA GLY A 317 -16.81 19.33 21.11
C GLY A 317 -15.95 20.51 20.65
N THR A 318 -15.35 21.27 21.58
CA THR A 318 -14.49 22.42 21.26
C THR A 318 -13.01 22.10 21.51
N ASN A 319 -12.15 22.37 20.53
CA ASN A 319 -10.70 22.16 20.61
C ASN A 319 -9.99 23.36 21.27
N TYR A 320 -9.35 23.14 22.41
CA TYR A 320 -8.55 24.13 23.12
C TYR A 320 -7.06 23.82 22.99
N ALA A 321 -6.23 24.84 22.68
CA ALA A 321 -4.79 24.66 22.60
C ALA A 321 -4.22 24.41 24.00
N ILE A 322 -3.38 23.38 24.14
CA ILE A 322 -2.72 23.09 25.42
C ILE A 322 -1.52 24.02 25.57
N THR A 323 -1.38 24.62 26.74
CA THR A 323 -0.28 25.55 27.08
C THR A 323 0.64 25.03 28.17
N ASN A 324 0.20 24.02 28.92
CA ASN A 324 1.02 23.36 29.94
C ASN A 324 0.45 21.98 30.30
N ILE A 325 1.32 21.05 30.68
CA ILE A 325 0.97 19.76 31.29
C ILE A 325 1.80 19.59 32.57
N ASN A 326 1.14 19.55 33.71
CA ASN A 326 1.77 19.23 34.98
C ASN A 326 1.45 17.77 35.36
N LEU A 327 2.47 16.90 35.28
CA LEU A 327 2.32 15.46 35.57
C LEU A 327 2.07 15.17 37.06
N VAL A 328 2.52 16.03 37.97
CA VAL A 328 2.35 15.83 39.42
C VAL A 328 0.91 16.14 39.83
N THR A 329 0.40 17.29 39.41
CA THR A 329 -0.99 17.69 39.72
C THR A 329 -2.01 17.12 38.75
N ARG A 330 -1.56 16.52 37.64
CA ARG A 330 -2.38 16.00 36.53
C ARG A 330 -3.28 17.07 35.91
N VAL A 331 -2.76 18.31 35.88
CA VAL A 331 -3.46 19.46 35.33
C VAL A 331 -2.92 19.76 33.94
N VAL A 332 -3.82 19.79 32.98
CA VAL A 332 -3.58 20.36 31.64
C VAL A 332 -4.13 21.78 31.65
N THR A 333 -3.27 22.75 31.37
CA THR A 333 -3.70 24.15 31.18
C THR A 333 -3.91 24.39 29.70
N VAL A 334 -4.98 25.10 29.36
CA VAL A 334 -5.33 25.40 27.98
C VAL A 334 -5.51 26.90 27.74
N THR A 335 -5.56 27.30 26.49
CA THR A 335 -6.08 28.62 26.10
C THR A 335 -7.59 28.72 26.35
N GLY A 336 -8.05 29.88 26.83
CA GLY A 336 -9.47 30.15 27.02
C GLY A 336 -10.07 29.49 28.27
N THR A 337 -11.40 29.39 28.30
CA THR A 337 -12.17 28.90 29.45
C THR A 337 -13.17 27.84 28.98
N PRO A 338 -12.82 26.55 29.01
CA PRO A 338 -13.75 25.48 28.67
C PRO A 338 -14.94 25.43 29.65
N ALA A 339 -15.99 24.70 29.27
CA ALA A 339 -17.14 24.48 30.14
C ALA A 339 -16.69 23.89 31.49
N THR A 340 -17.11 24.50 32.60
CA THR A 340 -16.65 24.14 33.94
C THR A 340 -17.35 22.88 34.48
N GLY A 341 -16.81 22.30 35.55
CA GLY A 341 -17.37 21.12 36.20
C GLY A 341 -16.85 19.81 35.64
N THR A 342 -17.63 18.74 35.77
CA THR A 342 -17.26 17.42 35.22
C THR A 342 -17.48 17.43 33.72
N GLN A 343 -16.42 17.15 32.97
CA GLN A 343 -16.42 17.14 31.51
C GLN A 343 -15.76 15.88 30.97
N THR A 344 -15.91 15.65 29.68
CA THR A 344 -15.17 14.61 28.95
C THR A 344 -14.03 15.27 28.17
N ALA A 345 -12.81 14.83 28.42
CA ALA A 345 -11.63 15.20 27.64
C ALA A 345 -11.32 14.15 26.58
N GLU A 346 -11.02 14.62 25.38
CA GLU A 346 -10.59 13.83 24.24
C GLU A 346 -9.38 14.51 23.58
N PHE A 347 -8.54 13.72 22.90
CA PHE A 347 -7.38 14.27 22.19
C PHE A 347 -7.37 13.77 20.75
N TYR A 348 -7.20 14.70 19.83
CA TYR A 348 -7.06 14.43 18.41
C TYR A 348 -5.69 14.96 18.00
N PRO A 349 -4.72 14.08 17.67
CA PRO A 349 -3.32 14.48 17.53
C PRO A 349 -3.13 15.48 16.39
N HIS A 350 -3.97 15.42 15.36
CA HIS A 350 -3.86 16.27 14.17
C HIS A 350 -4.77 17.50 14.21
N ALA A 351 -5.59 17.67 15.25
CA ALA A 351 -6.52 18.79 15.33
C ALA A 351 -5.78 20.12 15.52
N VAL A 352 -6.32 21.16 14.90
CA VAL A 352 -5.85 22.54 15.05
C VAL A 352 -6.91 23.33 15.85
N PRO A 353 -6.52 24.10 16.88
CA PRO A 353 -7.49 24.89 17.64
C PRO A 353 -8.26 25.84 16.72
N GLY A 354 -9.59 25.89 16.86
CA GLY A 354 -10.44 26.78 16.08
C GLY A 354 -10.64 26.40 14.61
N SER A 355 -10.19 25.21 14.15
CA SER A 355 -10.41 24.76 12.78
C SER A 355 -10.96 23.33 12.72
N SER A 356 -12.02 23.13 11.95
CA SER A 356 -12.58 21.83 11.58
C SER A 356 -12.17 21.36 10.18
N THR A 357 -11.42 22.18 9.45
CA THR A 357 -11.04 21.96 8.04
C THR A 357 -9.53 21.94 7.84
N THR A 358 -8.76 22.05 8.93
CA THR A 358 -7.30 22.03 8.92
C THR A 358 -6.79 20.92 9.84
N ALA A 359 -5.97 20.03 9.29
CA ALA A 359 -5.23 19.03 10.06
C ALA A 359 -3.74 19.39 10.13
N ARG A 360 -3.04 18.98 11.18
CA ARG A 360 -1.61 19.20 11.37
C ARG A 360 -0.85 17.89 11.36
N GLU A 361 0.12 17.81 10.47
CA GLU A 361 1.15 16.78 10.49
C GLU A 361 2.41 17.31 11.15
N PHE A 362 3.07 16.47 11.93
CA PHE A 362 4.29 16.82 12.65
C PHE A 362 5.51 16.19 12.00
N GLU A 363 6.69 16.77 12.25
CA GLU A 363 7.95 16.22 11.79
C GLU A 363 8.19 14.81 12.34
N VAL A 364 8.49 13.87 11.44
CA VAL A 364 8.83 12.47 11.70
C VAL A 364 10.22 12.07 11.21
N SER A 365 10.96 13.01 10.59
CA SER A 365 12.30 12.79 10.07
C SER A 365 13.24 12.28 11.16
N GLY A 366 14.08 11.29 10.82
CA GLY A 366 15.04 10.68 11.74
C GLY A 366 14.42 9.85 12.88
N LYS A 367 13.11 9.54 12.82
CA LYS A 367 12.42 8.75 13.84
C LYS A 367 12.05 7.37 13.30
N THR A 368 12.17 6.36 14.14
CA THR A 368 11.75 5.00 13.84
C THR A 368 10.25 4.86 14.00
N ILE A 369 9.60 4.14 13.10
CA ILE A 369 8.19 3.78 13.24
C ILE A 369 8.09 2.59 14.20
N ILE A 370 7.35 2.76 15.30
CA ILE A 370 7.17 1.74 16.34
C ILE A 370 5.68 1.43 16.50
N SER A 371 5.34 0.18 16.78
CA SER A 371 3.97 -0.20 17.11
C SER A 371 3.53 0.45 18.42
N GLY A 372 2.35 1.06 18.42
CA GLY A 372 1.74 1.57 19.65
C GLY A 372 1.22 0.47 20.57
N ASN A 373 0.61 0.90 21.69
CA ASN A 373 -0.08 0.09 22.68
C ASN A 373 0.82 -0.87 23.47
N ASP A 374 1.96 -0.38 23.94
CA ASP A 374 2.68 -1.05 25.01
C ASP A 374 1.88 -0.97 26.32
N PRO A 375 1.97 -1.98 27.20
CA PRO A 375 1.21 -1.99 28.46
C PRO A 375 1.52 -0.79 29.38
N ASP A 376 2.76 -0.30 29.32
CA ASP A 376 3.25 0.82 30.13
C ASP A 376 2.78 2.20 29.58
N GLY A 377 2.10 2.21 28.42
CA GLY A 377 1.55 3.43 27.80
C GLY A 377 2.60 4.43 27.33
N TYR A 378 3.81 3.96 27.03
CA TYR A 378 4.91 4.81 26.58
C TYR A 378 4.83 5.13 25.08
N PHE A 379 4.40 4.18 24.26
CA PHE A 379 4.18 4.29 22.83
C PHE A 379 2.68 4.38 22.54
N ILE A 380 2.14 5.59 22.66
CA ILE A 380 0.75 5.89 22.27
C ILE A 380 0.71 6.24 20.78
N SER A 381 -0.12 5.52 20.02
CA SER A 381 -0.29 5.74 18.58
C SER A 381 -0.64 7.21 18.29
N GLY A 382 0.07 7.82 17.33
CA GLY A 382 -0.08 9.24 16.96
C GLY A 382 0.83 10.21 17.71
N LEU A 383 1.59 9.73 18.71
CA LEU A 383 2.57 10.54 19.46
C LEU A 383 4.01 10.12 19.17
N ARG A 384 4.93 11.07 19.37
CA ARG A 384 6.38 10.87 19.20
C ARG A 384 7.06 10.78 20.55
N THR A 385 8.19 10.09 20.59
CA THR A 385 9.02 9.94 21.79
C THR A 385 10.50 10.13 21.48
N ARG A 386 11.28 10.61 22.46
CA ARG A 386 12.75 10.67 22.34
C ARG A 386 13.34 9.29 22.53
N GLY A 387 14.54 9.08 21.98
CA GLY A 387 15.30 7.85 22.21
C GLY A 387 15.85 7.73 23.64
N PHE A 388 16.07 6.50 24.06
CA PHE A 388 16.73 6.16 25.32
C PHE A 388 18.19 5.78 25.11
N MET A 389 18.99 5.92 26.17
CA MET A 389 20.44 5.66 26.17
C MET A 389 21.21 6.39 25.06
N GLN A 390 20.81 7.65 24.77
CA GLN A 390 21.66 8.55 23.99
C GLN A 390 23.01 8.74 24.71
N GLY A 391 24.05 9.15 23.96
CA GLY A 391 25.46 9.17 24.38
C GLY A 391 25.64 9.36 25.89
N HIS A 392 26.29 8.39 26.52
CA HIS A 392 26.44 8.35 27.97
C HIS A 392 27.80 7.80 28.35
N ARG A 393 28.21 8.13 29.57
CA ARG A 393 29.34 7.47 30.24
C ARG A 393 28.80 6.52 31.28
N HIS A 394 29.64 5.61 31.74
CA HIS A 394 29.37 4.82 32.94
C HIS A 394 30.25 5.30 34.07
N ARG A 395 29.70 5.24 35.29
CA ARG A 395 30.53 5.32 36.48
C ARG A 395 31.22 3.96 36.66
N PHE A 396 32.49 3.97 37.04
CA PHE A 396 33.24 2.76 37.36
C PHE A 396 33.53 2.73 38.86
N GLN A 397 33.40 1.54 39.45
CA GLN A 397 33.94 1.25 40.78
C GLN A 397 35.01 0.17 40.63
N SER A 398 36.21 0.46 41.13
CA SER A 398 37.30 -0.50 41.26
C SER A 398 37.54 -0.76 42.74
N ALA A 399 37.60 -2.03 43.12
CA ALA A 399 38.10 -2.43 44.43
C ALA A 399 39.62 -2.64 44.31
N THR A 400 40.43 -1.69 44.77
CA THR A 400 41.87 -1.92 44.87
C THR A 400 42.16 -2.78 46.09
N SER A 401 42.52 -4.04 45.87
CA SER A 401 43.06 -4.92 46.90
C SER A 401 44.54 -4.59 47.18
N SER A 402 44.83 -3.44 47.78
CA SER A 402 46.16 -3.21 48.38
C SER A 402 46.11 -2.04 49.35
N GLY A 403 46.57 -2.27 50.58
CA GLY A 403 46.65 -1.28 51.67
C GLY A 403 47.65 -0.15 51.44
N SER A 404 47.41 0.68 50.43
CA SER A 404 48.11 1.94 50.19
C SER A 404 47.19 3.12 50.51
N THR A 405 47.72 4.11 51.22
CA THR A 405 47.01 5.28 51.77
C THR A 405 46.57 6.33 50.76
N ASP A 406 46.73 6.11 49.44
CA ASP A 406 46.20 7.02 48.42
C ASP A 406 45.86 6.25 47.11
N PRO A 407 44.63 5.73 46.94
CA PRO A 407 44.22 5.07 45.70
C PRO A 407 43.78 6.13 44.69
N ARG A 408 44.72 6.93 44.17
CA ARG A 408 44.43 7.74 42.98
C ARG A 408 44.50 6.84 41.76
N ILE A 409 43.36 6.65 41.12
CA ILE A 409 43.26 6.03 39.81
C ILE A 409 44.01 6.92 38.82
N ALA A 410 45.18 6.47 38.36
CA ALA A 410 45.89 7.09 37.25
C ALA A 410 45.23 6.61 35.94
N ALA A 411 44.07 7.18 35.61
CA ALA A 411 43.43 6.95 34.32
C ALA A 411 44.12 7.82 33.27
N PHE A 412 44.98 7.22 32.44
CA PHE A 412 45.58 7.88 31.28
C PHE A 412 44.82 7.45 30.01
N GLY A 413 43.84 8.25 29.58
CA GLY A 413 43.15 8.04 28.30
C GLY A 413 42.17 6.86 28.28
N ASN A 414 42.06 6.18 27.13
CA ASN A 414 41.12 5.08 26.85
C ASN A 414 41.61 3.70 27.36
N ASP A 415 42.82 3.61 27.88
CA ASP A 415 43.42 2.36 28.34
C ASP A 415 43.44 2.29 29.87
N ILE A 416 42.75 1.29 30.41
CA ILE A 416 42.88 0.92 31.81
C ILE A 416 44.07 -0.04 31.92
N ILE A 417 45.23 0.48 32.32
CA ILE A 417 46.43 -0.33 32.59
C ILE A 417 46.40 -0.77 34.06
N GLY A 418 45.95 -2.00 34.31
CA GLY A 418 46.05 -2.65 35.62
C GLY A 418 45.39 -4.02 35.69
N LEU A 419 46.01 -4.94 36.44
CA LEU A 419 45.45 -6.26 36.77
C LEU A 419 44.40 -6.08 37.87
N PHE A 420 43.15 -5.81 37.50
CA PHE A 420 42.05 -5.68 38.45
C PHE A 420 41.26 -6.99 38.53
N ALA A 421 40.98 -7.46 39.76
CA ALA A 421 40.14 -8.64 39.97
C ALA A 421 38.65 -8.33 39.73
N ASP A 422 38.18 -7.11 40.02
CA ASP A 422 36.77 -6.72 39.92
C ASP A 422 36.59 -5.26 39.44
N LEU A 423 36.18 -5.09 38.17
CA LEU A 423 35.76 -3.82 37.59
C LEU A 423 34.22 -3.83 37.46
N ASN A 424 33.52 -3.04 38.28
CA ASN A 424 32.07 -2.93 38.22
C ASN A 424 31.66 -1.68 37.44
N VAL A 425 30.95 -1.90 36.33
CA VAL A 425 30.27 -0.85 35.56
C VAL A 425 28.96 -0.51 36.27
N LEU A 426 28.80 0.74 36.68
CA LEU A 426 27.62 1.24 37.40
C LEU A 426 26.68 2.01 36.47
N ASP A 427 25.74 2.74 37.08
CA ASP A 427 24.72 3.54 36.42
C ASP A 427 25.29 4.46 35.31
N PRO A 428 24.52 4.66 34.24
CA PRO A 428 24.89 5.61 33.21
C PRO A 428 24.82 7.04 33.78
N ILE A 429 25.83 7.84 33.45
CA ILE A 429 25.96 9.24 33.83
C ILE A 429 26.09 10.13 32.59
N SER A 430 25.85 11.43 32.77
CA SER A 430 25.97 12.42 31.69
C SER A 430 27.37 12.40 31.08
N ASP A 431 27.42 12.42 29.75
CA ASP A 431 28.66 12.61 29.00
C ASP A 431 29.01 14.10 28.77
N GLY A 432 28.15 15.01 29.25
CA GLY A 432 28.26 16.46 29.09
C GLY A 432 27.62 16.99 27.80
N THR A 433 27.67 16.23 26.70
CA THR A 433 27.18 16.64 25.38
C THR A 433 25.69 16.33 25.20
N ASN A 434 25.26 15.14 25.60
CA ASN A 434 23.91 14.62 25.42
C ASN A 434 23.05 14.74 26.70
N GLY A 435 23.63 15.28 27.77
CA GLY A 435 22.97 15.48 29.06
C GLY A 435 22.80 14.19 29.87
N THR A 436 21.93 14.23 30.89
CA THR A 436 21.66 13.06 31.74
C THR A 436 21.03 11.94 30.90
N PRO A 437 21.58 10.70 30.95
CA PRO A 437 21.08 9.59 30.17
C PRO A 437 19.62 9.29 30.52
N ARG A 438 18.79 9.17 29.49
CA ARG A 438 17.41 8.72 29.68
C ARG A 438 17.43 7.20 29.77
N THR A 439 17.07 6.68 30.93
CA THR A 439 17.09 5.24 31.21
C THR A 439 15.69 4.67 31.20
N ARG A 440 15.57 3.45 30.66
CA ARG A 440 14.39 2.59 30.73
C ARG A 440 14.82 1.13 30.57
N LYS A 441 13.87 0.22 30.72
CA LYS A 441 14.06 -1.23 30.54
C LYS A 441 14.57 -1.60 29.13
N THR A 442 14.34 -0.75 28.14
CA THR A 442 14.71 -1.00 26.73
C THR A 442 15.35 0.24 26.10
N THR A 443 16.37 0.02 25.28
CA THR A 443 16.98 1.05 24.42
C THR A 443 16.21 1.15 23.11
N HIS A 444 15.92 2.37 22.66
CA HIS A 444 15.36 2.61 21.33
C HIS A 444 15.77 3.99 20.80
N SER A 445 15.74 4.12 19.47
CA SER A 445 15.87 5.38 18.74
C SER A 445 14.68 6.30 18.98
N PRO A 446 14.78 7.62 18.71
CA PRO A 446 13.61 8.49 18.63
C PRO A 446 12.53 7.86 17.75
N ALA A 447 11.26 7.97 18.14
CA ALA A 447 10.20 7.19 17.52
C ALA A 447 8.93 7.98 17.25
N VAL A 448 8.18 7.51 16.26
CA VAL A 448 6.77 7.84 16.05
C VAL A 448 5.98 6.54 16.18
N SER A 449 4.93 6.57 17.00
CA SER A 449 4.13 5.38 17.27
C SER A 449 2.90 5.33 16.38
N GLY A 450 2.57 4.15 15.86
CA GLY A 450 1.41 3.93 15.00
C GLY A 450 0.90 2.49 15.08
N MET A 451 -0.20 2.21 14.38
CA MET A 451 -0.62 0.82 14.15
C MET A 451 0.17 0.25 12.98
N LEU A 452 0.83 -0.87 13.23
CA LEU A 452 1.58 -1.58 12.20
C LEU A 452 0.78 -2.80 11.77
N TYR A 453 0.47 -2.85 10.49
CA TYR A 453 -0.23 -3.97 9.88
C TYR A 453 0.74 -4.73 8.99
N LYS A 454 0.73 -6.05 9.11
CA LYS A 454 1.35 -6.94 8.12
C LYS A 454 0.23 -7.44 7.21
N TRP A 455 0.26 -7.05 5.95
CA TRP A 455 -0.64 -7.62 4.96
C TRP A 455 -0.33 -9.11 4.77
N VAL A 456 -1.35 -9.96 4.82
CA VAL A 456 -1.21 -11.42 4.77
C VAL A 456 -1.89 -12.04 3.54
N GLY A 457 -2.27 -11.23 2.55
CA GLY A 457 -3.08 -11.67 1.40
C GLY A 457 -4.59 -11.64 1.70
N ALA A 458 -5.40 -11.60 0.64
CA ALA A 458 -6.82 -11.93 0.71
C ALA A 458 -6.96 -13.40 0.28
N ASN A 459 -7.72 -14.19 1.03
CA ASN A 459 -8.13 -15.55 0.60
C ASN A 459 -9.16 -15.44 -0.52
#